data_AF-A0A372YTD0-F1
#
_entry.id   AF-A0A372YTD0-F1
#
_cell.length_a   1.000
_cell.length_b   1.000
_cell.length_c   1.000
_cell.angle_alpha   90.00
_cell.angle_beta   90.00
_cell.angle_gamma   90.00
#
_symmetry.space_group_name_H-M   'P 1'
#
loop_
_entity.id
_entity.type
_entity.pdbx_description
1 polymer ?
#
loop_
_entity_poly.entity_id
_entity_poly.type
_entity_poly.pdbx_seq_one_letter_code
_entity_poly.pdbx_strand_id
1 'polypeptide(L)'
;MESNNYLLMNISILYRCGQKYYDKQLSDYDINAGQLPFLILIYENEGISMQELAVRGCFDKGTITKSIGKLEDAGYVRSCASTTDKRVRLLYTTDRTKDIISKIYLIRREWWERLTRDMSASECANTEALLDALTEKAKQYDAMEDEKEIKLFGLQKLTLLDYPQKMASTIFTGGCNMRCPFCQNADLVFLNENTSQIPTKDIIAFLKKRRSVLEGVCITGGEPLLNDTLESFLRTIKELGYQIKLDTNGSYPKRLKELVEKKLIDYVAMDIKNCLKRYPETTGIHNFDVTPIIESAAYLMEDHIPYEFRTTIVKELHTLADVQEIGKWLKDARAYYLQGFVDSERVIQKGLHAYDAQTMKQLQEAVIPYIANTQLRGL
;
A
#
# COMPACT_ATOMS: atom_id res chain seq x y z
N MET A 1 11.96 9.31 -16.97
CA MET A 1 12.32 9.44 -15.55
C MET A 1 11.03 9.34 -14.78
N GLU A 2 10.65 8.11 -14.43
CA GLU A 2 9.50 7.89 -13.55
C GLU A 2 9.86 8.47 -12.19
N SER A 3 9.09 9.47 -11.78
CA SER A 3 9.14 10.08 -10.46
C SER A 3 8.78 9.02 -9.44
N ASN A 4 9.77 8.26 -8.98
CA ASN A 4 9.67 7.54 -7.72
C ASN A 4 9.38 8.61 -6.69
N ASN A 5 8.14 8.65 -6.20
CA ASN A 5 7.74 9.66 -5.24
C ASN A 5 8.50 9.38 -3.93
N TYR A 6 9.23 10.39 -3.50
CA TYR A 6 10.11 10.38 -2.35
C TYR A 6 9.62 11.38 -1.30
N LEU A 7 8.35 11.78 -1.21
CA LEU A 7 7.91 12.86 -0.32
C LEU A 7 8.50 12.73 1.11
N LEU A 8 8.29 11.58 1.75
CA LEU A 8 8.86 11.30 3.06
C LEU A 8 10.40 11.32 3.05
N MET A 9 11.01 10.72 2.02
CA MET A 9 12.46 10.69 1.87
C MET A 9 13.06 12.09 1.66
N ASN A 10 12.43 12.95 0.86
CA ASN A 10 12.82 14.32 0.59
C ASN A 10 12.69 15.18 1.85
N ILE A 11 11.56 15.07 2.58
CA ILE A 11 11.40 15.71 3.89
C ILE A 11 12.50 15.24 4.85
N SER A 12 12.80 13.94 4.87
CA SER A 12 13.84 13.36 5.71
C SER A 12 15.25 13.84 5.34
N ILE A 13 15.56 13.97 4.04
CA ILE A 13 16.82 14.53 3.55
C ILE A 13 16.93 16.01 3.93
N LEU A 14 15.88 16.80 3.68
CA LEU A 14 15.83 18.22 4.04
C LEU A 14 16.05 18.42 5.54
N TYR A 15 15.36 17.64 6.37
CA TYR A 15 15.52 17.66 7.82
C TYR A 15 16.95 17.34 8.24
N ARG A 16 17.55 16.24 7.75
CA ARG A 16 18.93 15.86 8.09
C ARG A 16 19.97 16.89 7.61
N CYS A 17 19.79 17.46 6.43
CA CYS A 17 20.66 18.52 5.92
C CYS A 17 20.55 19.79 6.79
N GLY A 18 19.34 20.17 7.19
CA GLY A 18 19.10 21.26 8.13
C GLY A 18 19.79 21.00 9.47
N GLN A 19 19.66 19.79 10.03
CA GLN A 19 20.34 19.42 11.29
C GLN A 19 21.87 19.60 11.19
N LYS A 20 22.50 19.08 10.13
CA LYS A 20 23.95 19.24 9.90
C LYS A 20 24.37 20.72 9.76
N TYR A 21 23.55 21.53 9.09
CA TYR A 21 23.82 22.96 8.94
C TYR A 21 23.77 23.67 10.29
N TYR A 22 22.70 23.45 11.07
CA TYR A 22 22.53 24.09 12.37
C TYR A 22 23.60 23.65 13.38
N ASP A 23 23.95 22.36 13.43
CA ASP A 23 25.04 21.88 14.30
C ASP A 23 26.37 22.57 13.99
N LYS A 24 26.66 22.79 12.70
CA LYS A 24 27.87 23.50 12.28
C LYS A 24 27.84 24.98 12.67
N GLN A 25 26.69 25.65 12.57
CA GLN A 25 26.57 27.08 12.88
C GLN A 25 26.52 27.36 14.39
N LEU A 26 26.14 26.37 15.19
CA LEU A 26 25.93 26.50 16.63
C LEU A 26 27.01 25.83 17.48
N SER A 27 28.09 25.33 16.86
CA SER A 27 29.17 24.61 17.55
C SER A 27 29.76 25.35 18.74
N ASP A 28 29.76 26.69 18.70
CA ASP A 28 30.40 27.55 19.69
C ASP A 28 29.46 27.91 20.86
N TYR A 29 28.23 27.38 20.87
CA TYR A 29 27.16 27.81 21.77
C TYR A 29 26.61 26.70 22.66
N ASP A 30 27.24 25.53 22.72
CA ASP A 30 26.76 24.37 23.49
C ASP A 30 25.30 23.96 23.15
N ILE A 31 24.82 24.33 21.97
CA ILE A 31 23.48 24.01 21.45
C ILE A 31 23.64 23.27 20.12
N ASN A 32 22.87 22.20 19.94
CA ASN A 32 22.73 21.47 18.69
C ASN A 32 21.35 21.67 18.06
N ALA A 33 21.23 21.21 16.82
CA ALA A 33 20.03 21.34 16.01
C ALA A 33 18.79 20.62 16.57
N GLY A 34 18.99 19.60 17.42
CA GLY A 34 17.91 18.89 18.10
C GLY A 34 17.30 19.71 19.25
N GLN A 35 18.04 20.66 19.82
CA GLN A 35 17.58 21.53 20.91
C GLN A 35 16.88 22.79 20.40
N LEU A 36 17.14 23.21 19.16
CA LEU A 36 16.59 24.44 18.57
C LEU A 36 15.06 24.53 18.61
N PRO A 37 14.28 23.50 18.22
CA PRO A 37 12.83 23.61 18.24
C PRO A 37 12.29 23.91 19.64
N PHE A 38 12.88 23.30 20.68
CA PHE A 38 12.49 23.53 22.07
C PHE A 38 12.84 24.94 22.53
N LEU A 39 14.06 25.39 22.27
CA LEU A 39 14.53 26.71 22.71
C LEU A 39 13.68 27.84 22.09
N ILE A 40 13.36 27.72 20.80
CA ILE A 40 12.53 28.69 20.07
C ILE A 40 11.09 28.66 20.59
N LEU A 41 10.49 27.47 20.76
CA LEU A 41 9.11 27.35 21.26
C LEU A 41 8.96 27.93 22.66
N ILE A 42 9.95 27.75 23.54
CA ILE A 42 9.93 28.33 24.89
C ILE A 42 10.11 29.84 24.84
N TYR A 43 11.05 30.34 24.03
CA TYR A 43 11.27 31.78 23.86
C TYR A 43 10.01 32.51 23.34
N GLU A 44 9.33 31.91 22.36
CA GLU A 44 8.11 32.47 21.77
C GLU A 44 6.88 32.29 22.68
N ASN A 45 6.96 31.42 23.70
CA ASN A 45 5.85 31.09 24.60
C ASN A 45 6.36 30.94 26.05
N GLU A 46 6.86 32.03 26.62
CA GLU A 46 7.37 32.04 27.99
C GLU A 46 6.32 31.50 28.99
N GLY A 47 6.73 30.54 29.81
CA GLY A 47 5.84 29.83 30.73
C GLY A 47 5.11 28.62 30.15
N ILE A 48 5.46 28.16 28.93
CA ILE A 48 4.93 26.91 28.37
C ILE A 48 5.25 25.71 29.26
N SER A 49 4.28 24.82 29.45
CA SER A 49 4.49 23.57 30.19
C SER A 49 5.17 22.50 29.33
N MET A 50 5.81 21.53 29.99
CA MET A 50 6.37 20.34 29.31
C MET A 50 5.32 19.57 28.50
N GLN A 51 4.05 19.56 28.96
CA GLN A 51 2.94 18.89 28.28
C GLN A 51 2.50 19.65 27.03
N GLU A 52 2.35 20.97 27.11
CA GLU A 52 2.01 21.80 25.96
C GLU A 52 3.12 21.75 24.90
N LEU A 53 4.38 21.71 25.32
CA LEU A 53 5.52 21.55 24.41
C LEU A 53 5.47 20.21 23.66
N ALA A 54 5.05 19.14 24.33
CA ALA A 54 4.84 17.83 23.71
C ALA A 54 3.76 17.87 22.64
N VAL A 55 2.62 18.48 22.96
CA VAL A 55 1.47 18.57 22.06
C VAL A 55 1.78 19.44 20.85
N ARG A 56 2.35 20.63 21.05
CA ARG A 56 2.64 21.57 19.95
C ARG A 56 3.68 21.06 18.96
N GLY A 57 4.72 20.39 19.48
CA GLY A 57 5.82 19.88 18.66
C GLY A 57 5.71 18.41 18.26
N CYS A 58 4.64 17.72 18.66
CA CYS A 58 4.47 16.27 18.49
C CYS A 58 5.69 15.46 18.98
N PHE A 59 6.28 15.88 20.10
CA PHE A 59 7.46 15.24 20.67
C PHE A 59 7.07 14.22 21.74
N ASP A 60 7.80 13.10 21.80
CA ASP A 60 7.66 12.17 22.91
C ASP A 60 8.27 12.75 24.21
N LYS A 61 7.76 12.28 25.34
CA LYS A 61 8.15 12.76 26.67
C LYS A 61 9.65 12.56 26.97
N GLY A 62 10.26 11.49 26.45
CA GLY A 62 11.67 11.19 26.66
C GLY A 62 12.57 12.21 25.95
N THR A 63 12.26 12.50 24.69
CA THR A 63 12.95 13.51 23.88
C THR A 63 12.89 14.88 24.53
N ILE A 64 11.71 15.31 24.99
CA ILE A 64 11.56 16.61 25.67
C ILE A 64 12.43 16.66 26.93
N THR A 65 12.30 15.66 27.80
CA THR A 65 13.04 15.61 29.08
C THR A 65 14.55 15.72 28.85
N LYS A 66 15.07 14.97 27.86
CA LYS A 66 16.49 14.98 27.51
C LYS A 66 16.95 16.32 26.93
N SER A 67 16.17 16.92 26.03
CA SER A 67 16.52 18.19 25.39
C SER A 67 16.45 19.37 26.36
N ILE A 68 15.42 19.42 27.22
CA ILE A 68 15.28 20.45 28.25
C ILE A 68 16.39 20.34 29.28
N GLY A 69 16.71 19.13 29.77
CA GLY A 69 17.81 18.96 30.72
C GLY A 69 19.14 19.50 30.18
N LYS A 70 19.47 19.23 28.90
CA LYS A 70 20.67 19.80 28.28
C LYS A 70 20.62 21.33 28.13
N LEU A 71 19.46 21.90 27.85
CA LEU A 71 19.29 23.36 27.76
C LEU A 71 19.36 24.03 29.14
N GLU A 72 18.94 23.35 30.21
CA GLU A 72 19.12 23.78 31.60
C GLU A 72 20.60 23.69 32.01
N ASP A 73 21.27 22.57 31.71
CA ASP A 73 22.71 22.38 32.00
C ASP A 73 23.58 23.43 31.29
N ALA A 74 23.22 23.78 30.06
CA ALA A 74 23.86 24.86 29.30
C ALA A 74 23.38 26.26 29.72
N GLY A 75 22.43 26.39 30.65
CA GLY A 75 21.97 27.67 31.19
C GLY A 75 21.12 28.53 30.25
N TYR A 76 20.54 27.94 29.20
CA TYR A 76 19.66 28.63 28.23
C TYR A 76 18.19 28.63 28.67
N VAL A 77 17.77 27.59 29.39
CA VAL A 77 16.39 27.42 29.87
C VAL A 77 16.42 27.23 31.38
N ARG A 78 15.34 27.63 32.04
CA ARG A 78 15.06 27.28 33.44
C ARG A 78 13.63 26.75 33.56
N SER A 79 13.43 25.74 34.40
CA SER A 79 12.10 25.28 34.81
C SER A 79 11.72 25.77 36.21
N CYS A 80 10.44 26.07 36.42
CA CYS A 80 9.88 26.30 37.75
C CYS A 80 8.55 25.54 37.92
N ALA A 81 8.19 25.25 39.18
CA ALA A 81 6.90 24.64 39.49
C ALA A 81 5.77 25.67 39.27
N SER A 82 4.67 25.24 38.66
CA SER A 82 3.48 26.08 38.53
C SER A 82 2.92 26.44 39.92
N THR A 83 2.42 27.66 40.04
CA THR A 83 1.75 28.15 41.26
C THR A 83 0.40 27.50 41.49
N THR A 84 -0.24 26.99 40.43
CA THR A 84 -1.57 26.35 40.48
C THR A 84 -1.48 24.84 40.72
N ASP A 85 -0.53 24.15 40.07
CA ASP A 85 -0.26 22.72 40.29
C ASP A 85 1.25 22.49 40.31
N LYS A 86 1.82 22.23 41.50
CA LYS A 86 3.26 22.03 41.68
C LYS A 86 3.85 20.84 40.89
N ARG A 87 3.00 19.94 40.36
CA ARG A 87 3.42 18.82 39.49
C ARG A 87 3.72 19.29 38.07
N VAL A 88 3.17 20.43 37.66
CA VAL A 88 3.41 21.03 36.34
C VAL A 88 4.68 21.86 36.40
N ARG A 89 5.61 21.58 35.48
CA ARG A 89 6.80 22.41 35.26
C ARG A 89 6.56 23.35 34.09
N LEU A 90 6.76 24.64 34.36
CA LEU A 90 6.72 25.73 33.39
C LEU A 90 8.15 26.10 32.99
N LEU A 91 8.36 26.37 31.70
CA LEU A 91 9.67 26.62 31.12
C LEU A 91 9.82 28.10 30.74
N TYR A 92 10.99 28.65 31.01
CA TYR A 92 11.34 30.03 30.70
C TYR A 92 12.74 30.11 30.12
N THR A 93 12.99 31.07 29.22
CA THR A 93 14.36 31.35 28.78
C THR A 93 15.13 32.19 29.80
N THR A 94 16.45 32.13 29.72
CA THR A 94 17.38 32.95 30.52
C THR A 94 17.94 34.12 29.69
N ASP A 95 18.68 35.03 30.34
CA ASP A 95 19.37 36.10 29.62
C ASP A 95 20.42 35.57 28.63
N ARG A 96 21.07 34.43 28.92
CA ARG A 96 21.97 33.73 27.99
C ARG A 96 21.27 33.38 26.66
N THR A 97 19.97 33.05 26.71
CA THR A 97 19.17 32.83 25.49
C THR A 97 18.95 34.13 24.73
N LYS A 98 18.63 35.23 25.42
CA LYS A 98 18.41 36.53 24.80
C LYS A 98 19.67 37.02 24.07
N ASP A 99 20.86 36.70 24.59
CA ASP A 99 22.15 37.06 23.97
C ASP A 99 22.38 36.37 22.61
N ILE A 100 21.81 35.18 22.40
CA ILE A 100 22.01 34.38 21.18
C ILE A 100 20.78 34.32 20.26
N ILE A 101 19.57 34.56 20.77
CA ILE A 101 18.34 34.26 20.04
C ILE A 101 18.25 34.99 18.69
N SER A 102 18.70 36.25 18.64
CA SER A 102 18.78 37.02 17.39
C SER A 102 19.72 36.37 16.37
N LYS A 103 20.84 35.81 16.82
CA LYS A 103 21.76 35.05 15.96
C LYS A 103 21.12 33.74 15.47
N ILE A 104 20.36 33.05 16.31
CA ILE A 104 19.61 31.84 15.92
C ILE A 104 18.59 32.17 14.82
N TYR A 105 17.81 33.25 14.96
CA TYR A 105 16.89 33.69 13.90
C TYR A 105 17.60 34.05 12.60
N LEU A 106 18.77 34.72 12.68
CA LEU A 106 19.59 35.00 11.49
C LEU A 106 20.09 33.71 10.81
N ILE A 107 20.59 32.73 11.58
CA ILE A 107 21.02 31.43 11.05
C ILE A 107 19.85 30.70 10.37
N ARG A 108 18.65 30.75 10.96
CA ARG A 108 17.43 30.17 10.34
C ARG A 108 17.08 30.85 9.02
N ARG A 109 17.16 32.18 8.99
CA ARG A 109 16.93 32.97 7.79
C ARG A 109 17.96 32.66 6.70
N GLU A 110 19.24 32.57 7.05
CA GLU A 110 20.30 32.19 6.10
C GLU A 110 20.09 30.79 5.52
N TRP A 111 19.64 29.84 6.35
CA TRP A 111 19.29 28.50 5.86
C TRP A 111 18.15 28.57 4.84
N TRP A 112 17.09 29.32 5.16
CA TRP A 112 15.97 29.52 4.26
C TRP A 112 16.39 30.16 2.94
N GLU A 113 17.13 31.27 2.99
CA GLU A 113 17.64 31.97 1.80
C GLU A 113 18.54 31.09 0.93
N ARG A 114 19.26 30.12 1.51
CA ARG A 114 20.04 29.13 0.76
C ARG A 114 19.15 28.12 0.04
N LEU A 115 18.10 27.63 0.72
CA LEU A 115 17.19 26.65 0.16
C LEU A 115 16.30 27.23 -0.93
N THR A 116 15.91 28.49 -0.80
CA THR A 116 14.99 29.17 -1.73
C THR A 116 15.71 30.04 -2.75
N ARG A 117 17.03 29.89 -2.89
CA ARG A 117 17.78 30.61 -3.91
C ARG A 117 17.20 30.27 -5.28
N ASP A 118 17.00 31.29 -6.10
CA ASP A 118 16.45 31.19 -7.45
C ASP A 118 14.96 30.78 -7.53
N MET A 119 14.24 30.77 -6.39
CA MET A 119 12.79 30.63 -6.34
C MET A 119 12.10 32.01 -6.27
N SER A 120 10.94 32.13 -6.90
CA SER A 120 10.08 33.31 -6.78
C SER A 120 9.40 33.37 -5.42
N ALA A 121 9.02 34.58 -4.99
CA ALA A 121 8.28 34.78 -3.74
C ALA A 121 6.96 33.98 -3.69
N SER A 122 6.30 33.81 -4.84
CA SER A 122 5.09 33.01 -4.97
C SER A 122 5.35 31.51 -4.75
N GLU A 123 6.44 30.97 -5.30
CA GLU A 123 6.82 29.56 -5.10
C GLU A 123 7.14 29.26 -3.63
N CYS A 124 7.87 30.16 -2.96
CA CYS A 124 8.16 30.04 -1.53
C CYS A 124 6.87 30.04 -0.70
N ALA A 125 6.00 31.03 -0.90
CA ALA A 125 4.75 31.15 -0.15
C ALA A 125 3.81 29.95 -0.38
N ASN A 126 3.72 29.45 -1.61
CA ASN A 126 2.93 28.26 -1.93
C ASN A 126 3.50 27.00 -1.27
N THR A 127 4.83 26.87 -1.22
CA THR A 127 5.49 25.73 -0.58
C THR A 127 5.24 25.73 0.93
N GLU A 128 5.39 26.87 1.60
CA GLU A 128 5.08 27.02 3.03
C GLU A 128 3.62 26.66 3.32
N ALA A 129 2.68 27.24 2.58
CA ALA A 129 1.25 26.97 2.77
C ALA A 129 0.88 25.50 2.56
N LEU A 130 1.50 24.82 1.59
CA LEU A 130 1.29 23.40 1.36
C LEU A 130 1.87 22.53 2.48
N LEU A 131 3.09 22.83 2.94
CA LEU A 131 3.73 22.09 4.03
C LEU A 131 2.95 22.25 5.34
N ASP A 132 2.43 23.45 5.62
CA ASP A 132 1.60 23.69 6.80
C ASP A 132 0.29 22.89 6.71
N ALA A 133 -0.39 22.93 5.56
CA ALA A 133 -1.62 22.16 5.36
C ALA A 133 -1.39 20.64 5.47
N LEU A 134 -0.26 20.12 4.98
CA LEU A 134 0.12 18.72 5.14
C LEU A 134 0.44 18.38 6.60
N THR A 135 1.13 19.27 7.31
CA THR A 135 1.51 19.09 8.72
C THR A 135 0.28 19.04 9.62
N GLU A 136 -0.70 19.94 9.41
CA GLU A 136 -1.94 19.95 10.19
C GLU A 136 -2.78 18.68 9.98
N LYS A 137 -2.84 18.16 8.74
CA LYS A 137 -3.46 16.86 8.46
C LYS A 137 -2.70 15.72 9.13
N ALA A 138 -1.37 15.74 9.07
CA ALA A 138 -0.54 14.71 9.70
C ALA A 138 -0.71 14.68 11.22
N LYS A 139 -0.93 15.82 11.89
CA LYS A 139 -1.22 15.88 13.34
C LYS A 139 -2.56 15.23 13.71
N GLN A 140 -3.48 15.12 12.76
CA GLN A 140 -4.84 14.59 12.98
C GLN A 140 -4.97 13.12 12.59
N TYR A 141 -3.87 12.43 12.28
CA TYR A 141 -3.90 11.06 11.74
C TYR A 141 -4.64 10.05 12.64
N ASP A 142 -4.57 10.20 13.97
CA ASP A 142 -5.30 9.34 14.92
C ASP A 142 -6.77 9.74 15.13
N ALA A 143 -7.14 10.99 14.80
CA ALA A 143 -8.50 11.51 14.97
C ALA A 143 -9.39 11.28 13.73
N MET A 144 -8.78 10.88 12.61
CA MET A 144 -9.50 10.52 11.40
C MET A 144 -9.97 9.07 11.52
N GLU A 145 -11.22 8.88 11.95
CA GLU A 145 -11.98 7.67 11.62
C GLU A 145 -12.28 7.72 10.12
N ASP A 146 -11.29 7.42 9.28
CA ASP A 146 -11.55 7.25 7.87
C ASP A 146 -12.54 6.09 7.73
N GLU A 147 -13.74 6.37 7.19
CA GLU A 147 -14.61 5.32 6.65
C GLU A 147 -13.76 4.53 5.67
N LYS A 148 -13.29 3.35 6.10
CA LYS A 148 -12.44 2.52 5.26
C LYS A 148 -13.27 2.16 4.03
N GLU A 149 -12.91 2.74 2.90
CA GLU A 149 -13.42 2.35 1.59
C GLU A 149 -12.51 1.28 0.97
N ILE A 150 -13.04 0.55 -0.01
CA ILE A 150 -12.23 -0.37 -0.80
C ILE A 150 -11.32 0.41 -1.76
N LYS A 151 -10.07 -0.04 -1.89
CA LYS A 151 -9.07 0.63 -2.73
C LYS A 151 -9.11 0.11 -4.15
N LEU A 152 -9.73 0.87 -5.06
CA LEU A 152 -9.95 0.50 -6.46
C LEU A 152 -9.06 1.33 -7.39
N PHE A 153 -8.40 0.69 -8.35
CA PHE A 153 -7.40 1.33 -9.21
C PHE A 153 -7.59 1.05 -10.70
N GLY A 154 -8.59 0.26 -11.07
CA GLY A 154 -8.91 0.01 -12.47
C GLY A 154 -10.38 -0.35 -12.65
N LEU A 155 -10.91 0.06 -13.81
CA LEU A 155 -12.24 -0.31 -14.27
C LEU A 155 -12.20 -0.59 -15.77
N GLN A 156 -12.37 -1.86 -16.13
CA GLN A 156 -12.73 -2.24 -17.50
C GLN A 156 -14.25 -2.25 -17.61
N LYS A 157 -14.80 -1.24 -18.29
CA LYS A 157 -16.25 -0.99 -18.36
C LYS A 157 -17.05 -2.13 -19.02
N LEU A 158 -16.41 -2.93 -19.87
CA LEU A 158 -17.04 -4.06 -20.56
C LEU A 158 -16.00 -5.13 -20.84
N THR A 159 -16.36 -6.38 -20.56
CA THR A 159 -15.59 -7.58 -20.90
C THR A 159 -16.55 -8.71 -21.24
N LEU A 160 -16.14 -9.54 -22.19
CA LEU A 160 -16.80 -10.81 -22.54
C LEU A 160 -15.92 -12.02 -22.16
N LEU A 161 -14.72 -11.76 -21.63
CA LEU A 161 -13.70 -12.78 -21.38
C LEU A 161 -13.56 -13.08 -19.90
N ASP A 162 -13.69 -12.07 -19.03
CA ASP A 162 -13.32 -12.23 -17.62
C ASP A 162 -14.40 -12.92 -16.81
N TYR A 163 -15.65 -12.92 -17.25
CA TYR A 163 -16.74 -13.67 -16.63
C TYR A 163 -17.31 -14.68 -17.64
N PRO A 164 -17.20 -16.00 -17.39
CA PRO A 164 -17.76 -17.02 -18.26
C PRO A 164 -19.23 -16.76 -18.62
N GLN A 165 -19.50 -16.70 -19.93
CA GLN A 165 -20.84 -16.59 -20.52
C GLN A 165 -21.64 -15.34 -20.14
N LYS A 166 -20.97 -14.27 -19.68
CA LYS A 166 -21.64 -13.05 -19.22
C LYS A 166 -21.04 -11.81 -19.83
N MET A 167 -21.90 -10.85 -20.14
CA MET A 167 -21.46 -9.48 -20.37
C MET A 167 -21.14 -8.82 -19.03
N ALA A 168 -19.87 -8.59 -18.74
CA ALA A 168 -19.44 -8.14 -17.42
C ALA A 168 -18.60 -6.86 -17.45
N SER A 169 -18.29 -6.32 -16.28
CA SER A 169 -17.25 -5.31 -16.07
C SER A 169 -16.22 -5.85 -15.09
N THR A 170 -14.95 -5.47 -15.26
CA THR A 170 -13.86 -5.90 -14.39
C THR A 170 -13.36 -4.73 -13.55
N ILE A 171 -13.30 -4.92 -12.25
CA ILE A 171 -12.86 -3.93 -11.25
C ILE A 171 -11.58 -4.45 -10.59
N PHE A 172 -10.57 -3.59 -10.53
CA PHE A 172 -9.23 -3.95 -10.05
C PHE A 172 -8.98 -3.33 -8.67
N THR A 173 -8.79 -4.17 -7.66
CA THR A 173 -8.37 -3.77 -6.31
C THR A 173 -6.86 -3.55 -6.26
N GLY A 174 -6.40 -2.65 -5.40
CA GLY A 174 -4.98 -2.42 -5.15
C GLY A 174 -4.42 -3.28 -4.02
N GLY A 175 -3.11 -3.51 -4.07
CA GLY A 175 -2.37 -4.29 -3.09
C GLY A 175 -2.41 -5.79 -3.38
N CYS A 176 -1.26 -6.46 -3.21
CA CYS A 176 -1.14 -7.91 -3.31
C CYS A 176 -0.10 -8.41 -2.29
N ASN A 177 -0.35 -9.58 -1.72
CA ASN A 177 0.54 -10.26 -0.79
C ASN A 177 1.61 -11.15 -1.48
N MET A 178 1.61 -11.22 -2.81
CA MET A 178 2.62 -11.94 -3.62
C MET A 178 3.44 -10.96 -4.48
N ARG A 179 4.58 -11.41 -5.00
CA ARG A 179 5.49 -10.69 -5.91
C ARG A 179 5.82 -11.55 -7.14
N CYS A 180 4.79 -12.15 -7.73
CA CYS A 180 4.95 -13.08 -8.85
C CYS A 180 5.83 -12.46 -9.95
N PRO A 181 6.95 -13.06 -10.35
CA PRO A 181 7.87 -12.48 -11.33
C PRO A 181 7.19 -12.05 -12.65
N PHE A 182 6.18 -12.81 -13.06
CA PHE A 182 5.38 -12.61 -14.27
C PHE A 182 4.12 -11.74 -14.07
N CYS A 183 3.95 -11.08 -12.92
CA CYS A 183 2.75 -10.29 -12.66
C CYS A 183 2.62 -9.13 -13.66
N GLN A 184 1.56 -9.13 -14.48
CA GLN A 184 1.28 -8.09 -15.47
C GLN A 184 0.70 -6.80 -14.87
N ASN A 185 0.44 -6.82 -13.55
CA ASN A 185 -0.16 -5.72 -12.81
C ASN A 185 0.79 -5.23 -11.71
N ALA A 186 2.10 -5.07 -12.02
CA ALA A 186 3.08 -4.61 -11.04
C ALA A 186 2.67 -3.30 -10.34
N ASP A 187 2.00 -2.38 -11.05
CA ASP A 187 1.50 -1.11 -10.51
C ASP A 187 0.44 -1.30 -9.40
N LEU A 188 -0.29 -2.42 -9.39
CA LEU A 188 -1.24 -2.77 -8.34
C LEU A 188 -0.56 -3.47 -7.15
N VAL A 189 0.65 -3.99 -7.35
CA VAL A 189 1.48 -4.63 -6.32
C VAL A 189 2.33 -3.58 -5.60
N PHE A 190 2.93 -2.67 -6.35
CA PHE A 190 3.78 -1.58 -5.88
C PHE A 190 3.03 -0.24 -6.03
N LEU A 191 2.01 -0.06 -5.19
CA LEU A 191 1.22 1.17 -5.17
C LEU A 191 2.09 2.35 -4.74
N ASN A 192 2.27 3.31 -5.64
CA ASN A 192 2.94 4.56 -5.35
C ASN A 192 1.98 5.55 -4.68
N GLU A 193 2.51 6.51 -3.92
CA GLU A 193 1.70 7.54 -3.22
C GLU A 193 0.79 8.33 -4.17
N ASN A 194 1.21 8.50 -5.43
CA ASN A 194 0.47 9.26 -6.45
C ASN A 194 -0.41 8.38 -7.35
N THR A 195 -0.52 7.08 -7.07
CA THR A 195 -1.38 6.21 -7.86
C THR A 195 -2.84 6.62 -7.66
N SER A 196 -3.48 7.08 -8.73
CA SER A 196 -4.87 7.55 -8.67
C SER A 196 -5.84 6.42 -8.31
N GLN A 197 -6.44 6.51 -7.13
CA GLN A 197 -7.56 5.67 -6.73
C GLN A 197 -8.85 6.14 -7.42
N ILE A 198 -9.66 5.20 -7.89
CA ILE A 198 -11.00 5.48 -8.39
C ILE A 198 -11.96 5.51 -7.20
N PRO A 199 -12.68 6.62 -6.95
CA PRO A 199 -13.65 6.69 -5.86
C PRO A 199 -14.73 5.60 -5.96
N THR A 200 -15.06 4.95 -4.85
CA THR A 200 -16.06 3.87 -4.81
C THR A 200 -17.41 4.35 -5.37
N LYS A 201 -17.82 5.57 -5.02
CA LYS A 201 -19.04 6.21 -5.51
C LYS A 201 -19.13 6.27 -7.05
N ASP A 202 -18.00 6.46 -7.74
CA ASP A 202 -17.97 6.60 -9.21
C ASP A 202 -18.17 5.23 -9.87
N ILE A 203 -17.59 4.18 -9.28
CA ILE A 203 -17.82 2.80 -9.69
C ILE A 203 -19.29 2.41 -9.49
N ILE A 204 -19.87 2.73 -8.32
CA ILE A 204 -21.28 2.43 -8.05
C ILE A 204 -22.21 3.21 -8.99
N ALA A 205 -21.92 4.48 -9.27
CA ALA A 205 -22.68 5.28 -10.24
C ALA A 205 -22.62 4.67 -11.65
N PHE A 206 -21.44 4.21 -12.07
CA PHE A 206 -21.26 3.49 -13.33
C PHE A 206 -22.09 2.20 -13.39
N LEU A 207 -22.02 1.36 -12.35
CA LEU A 207 -22.78 0.12 -12.28
C LEU A 207 -24.29 0.36 -12.30
N LYS A 208 -24.80 1.34 -11.53
CA LYS A 208 -26.22 1.75 -11.58
C LYS A 208 -26.67 2.09 -13.00
N LYS A 209 -25.85 2.84 -13.76
CA LYS A 209 -26.16 3.21 -15.15
C LYS A 209 -26.13 2.02 -16.11
N ARG A 210 -25.40 0.96 -15.79
CA ARG A 210 -25.18 -0.22 -16.65
C ARG A 210 -26.01 -1.45 -16.25
N ARG A 211 -26.89 -1.33 -15.26
CA ARG A 211 -27.69 -2.44 -14.71
C ARG A 211 -28.49 -3.20 -15.77
N SER A 212 -28.96 -2.52 -16.81
CA SER A 212 -29.76 -3.15 -17.88
C SER A 212 -28.93 -3.77 -19.01
N VAL A 213 -27.60 -3.68 -18.97
CA VAL A 213 -26.70 -4.13 -20.03
C VAL A 213 -25.72 -5.17 -19.52
N LEU A 214 -25.11 -4.91 -18.38
CA LEU A 214 -24.15 -5.81 -17.76
C LEU A 214 -24.89 -6.82 -16.88
N GLU A 215 -24.45 -8.07 -16.89
CA GLU A 215 -25.01 -9.18 -16.12
C GLU A 215 -24.14 -9.55 -14.91
N GLY A 216 -22.85 -9.19 -14.95
CA GLY A 216 -21.91 -9.52 -13.90
C GLY A 216 -20.78 -8.54 -13.72
N VAL A 217 -20.06 -8.72 -12.62
CA VAL A 217 -18.89 -7.94 -12.25
C VAL A 217 -17.78 -8.91 -11.83
N CYS A 218 -16.61 -8.79 -12.45
CA CYS A 218 -15.40 -9.49 -12.05
C CYS A 218 -14.60 -8.59 -11.10
N ILE A 219 -14.27 -9.11 -9.92
CA ILE A 219 -13.43 -8.44 -8.92
C ILE A 219 -12.06 -9.11 -8.93
N THR A 220 -11.05 -8.37 -9.35
CA THR A 220 -9.66 -8.83 -9.56
C THR A 220 -8.69 -7.73 -9.14
N GLY A 221 -7.44 -7.74 -9.60
CA GLY A 221 -6.46 -6.68 -9.42
C GLY A 221 -5.15 -7.22 -8.88
N GLY A 222 -4.79 -6.77 -7.68
CA GLY A 222 -3.79 -7.43 -6.85
C GLY A 222 -4.37 -8.70 -6.21
N GLU A 223 -4.64 -8.66 -4.91
CA GLU A 223 -5.40 -9.71 -4.21
C GLU A 223 -6.65 -9.10 -3.56
N PRO A 224 -7.86 -9.33 -4.10
CA PRO A 224 -9.08 -8.75 -3.54
C PRO A 224 -9.30 -9.09 -2.06
N LEU A 225 -9.01 -10.33 -1.64
CA LEU A 225 -9.22 -10.78 -0.26
C LEU A 225 -8.23 -10.16 0.75
N LEU A 226 -7.27 -9.35 0.30
CA LEU A 226 -6.44 -8.50 1.16
C LEU A 226 -7.23 -7.31 1.74
N ASN A 227 -8.32 -6.89 1.08
CA ASN A 227 -9.05 -5.66 1.41
C ASN A 227 -10.19 -5.94 2.41
N ASP A 228 -10.08 -5.46 3.65
CA ASP A 228 -11.08 -5.69 4.72
C ASP A 228 -12.50 -5.18 4.39
N THR A 229 -12.59 -4.20 3.51
CA THR A 229 -13.82 -3.54 3.06
C THR A 229 -14.45 -4.21 1.83
N LEU A 230 -13.88 -5.32 1.36
CA LEU A 230 -14.40 -6.05 0.21
C LEU A 230 -15.84 -6.50 0.43
N GLU A 231 -16.17 -7.03 1.62
CA GLU A 231 -17.51 -7.57 1.88
C GLU A 231 -18.62 -6.54 1.70
N SER A 232 -18.45 -5.33 2.26
CA SER A 232 -19.45 -4.25 2.16
C SER A 232 -19.62 -3.79 0.70
N PHE A 233 -18.51 -3.74 -0.05
CA PHE A 233 -18.53 -3.44 -1.46
C PHE A 233 -19.27 -4.50 -2.28
N LEU A 234 -19.04 -5.79 -2.04
CA LEU A 234 -19.74 -6.88 -2.72
C LEU A 234 -21.25 -6.87 -2.41
N ARG A 235 -21.65 -6.58 -1.16
CA ARG A 235 -23.07 -6.41 -0.79
C ARG A 235 -23.72 -5.32 -1.64
N THR A 236 -23.05 -4.19 -1.80
CA THR A 236 -23.55 -3.08 -2.61
C THR A 236 -23.73 -3.50 -4.07
N ILE A 237 -22.79 -4.26 -4.64
CA ILE A 237 -22.91 -4.79 -6.01
C ILE A 237 -24.05 -5.80 -6.13
N LYS A 238 -24.23 -6.69 -5.14
CA LYS A 238 -25.33 -7.67 -5.09
C LYS A 238 -26.69 -6.99 -5.03
N GLU A 239 -26.84 -5.92 -4.26
CA GLU A 239 -28.09 -5.13 -4.17
C GLU A 239 -28.47 -4.49 -5.52
N LEU A 240 -27.49 -4.18 -6.37
CA LEU A 240 -27.73 -3.73 -7.74
C LEU A 240 -28.18 -4.87 -8.68
N GLY A 241 -28.15 -6.12 -8.24
CA GLY A 241 -28.62 -7.30 -8.98
C GLY A 241 -27.56 -7.95 -9.88
N TYR A 242 -26.28 -7.62 -9.70
CA TYR A 242 -25.20 -8.22 -10.46
C TYR A 242 -24.80 -9.59 -9.91
N GLN A 243 -24.39 -10.50 -10.80
CA GLN A 243 -23.59 -11.64 -10.39
C GLN A 243 -22.12 -11.25 -10.25
N ILE A 244 -21.41 -11.88 -9.32
CA ILE A 244 -20.06 -11.51 -8.94
C ILE A 244 -19.12 -12.67 -9.15
N LYS A 245 -18.09 -12.46 -9.95
CA LYS A 245 -16.93 -13.34 -10.06
C LYS A 245 -15.78 -12.78 -9.25
N LEU A 246 -15.16 -13.62 -8.43
CA LEU A 246 -13.97 -13.28 -7.67
C LEU A 246 -12.75 -13.96 -8.28
N ASP A 247 -11.73 -13.16 -8.62
CA ASP A 247 -10.41 -13.64 -9.01
C ASP A 247 -9.46 -13.51 -7.81
N THR A 248 -8.88 -14.62 -7.35
CA THR A 248 -8.02 -14.64 -6.16
C THR A 248 -6.81 -15.54 -6.36
N ASN A 249 -5.72 -15.24 -5.66
CA ASN A 249 -4.56 -16.12 -5.54
C ASN A 249 -4.73 -17.23 -4.48
N GLY A 250 -5.85 -17.23 -3.73
CA GLY A 250 -6.22 -18.29 -2.80
C GLY A 250 -5.55 -18.24 -1.42
N SER A 251 -4.81 -17.18 -1.09
CA SER A 251 -4.08 -17.07 0.18
C SER A 251 -4.93 -16.74 1.41
N TYR A 252 -6.24 -16.53 1.26
CA TYR A 252 -7.16 -16.15 2.33
C TYR A 252 -8.37 -17.10 2.43
N PRO A 253 -8.17 -18.39 2.78
CA PRO A 253 -9.23 -19.41 2.75
C PRO A 253 -10.44 -19.07 3.62
N LYS A 254 -10.22 -18.57 4.85
CA LYS A 254 -11.30 -18.17 5.76
C LYS A 254 -12.22 -17.12 5.13
N ARG A 255 -11.63 -16.07 4.55
CA ARG A 255 -12.40 -14.98 3.91
C ARG A 255 -13.12 -15.45 2.66
N LEU A 256 -12.47 -16.31 1.86
CA LEU A 256 -13.10 -16.92 0.69
C LEU A 256 -14.36 -17.69 1.09
N LYS A 257 -14.24 -18.61 2.07
CA LYS A 257 -15.35 -19.41 2.61
C LYS A 257 -16.49 -18.53 3.11
N GLU A 258 -16.19 -17.53 3.93
CA GLU A 258 -17.19 -16.59 4.45
C GLU A 258 -17.97 -15.86 3.35
N LEU A 259 -17.31 -15.41 2.28
CA LEU A 259 -17.98 -14.73 1.16
C LEU A 259 -18.87 -15.68 0.34
N VAL A 260 -18.44 -16.94 0.15
CA VAL A 260 -19.25 -17.98 -0.51
C VAL A 260 -20.48 -18.33 0.32
N GLU A 261 -20.31 -18.58 1.62
CA GLU A 261 -21.40 -18.93 2.54
C GLU A 261 -22.44 -17.81 2.65
N LYS A 262 -21.98 -16.54 2.67
CA LYS A 262 -22.85 -15.35 2.64
C LYS A 262 -23.49 -15.11 1.27
N LYS A 263 -23.19 -15.93 0.26
CA LYS A 263 -23.68 -15.83 -1.14
C LYS A 263 -23.35 -14.48 -1.79
N LEU A 264 -22.21 -13.89 -1.42
CA LEU A 264 -21.73 -12.62 -1.97
C LEU A 264 -20.95 -12.78 -3.26
N ILE A 265 -20.55 -14.00 -3.59
CA ILE A 265 -19.87 -14.35 -4.84
C ILE A 265 -20.62 -15.50 -5.52
N ASP A 266 -20.60 -15.54 -6.85
CA ASP A 266 -21.31 -16.52 -7.69
C ASP A 266 -20.35 -17.39 -8.52
N TYR A 267 -19.10 -16.96 -8.66
CA TYR A 267 -18.06 -17.69 -9.37
C TYR A 267 -16.67 -17.36 -8.80
N VAL A 268 -15.77 -18.33 -8.73
CA VAL A 268 -14.38 -18.11 -8.31
C VAL A 268 -13.41 -18.53 -9.40
N ALA A 269 -12.51 -17.65 -9.80
CA ALA A 269 -11.30 -18.05 -10.50
C ALA A 269 -10.12 -17.98 -9.52
N MET A 270 -9.54 -19.14 -9.22
CA MET A 270 -8.39 -19.23 -8.33
C MET A 270 -7.12 -19.48 -9.14
N ASP A 271 -6.12 -18.64 -8.91
CA ASP A 271 -4.82 -18.79 -9.52
C ASP A 271 -3.94 -19.79 -8.77
N ILE A 272 -3.46 -20.79 -9.49
CA ILE A 272 -2.47 -21.77 -9.06
C ILE A 272 -1.15 -21.36 -9.68
N LYS A 273 -0.16 -21.03 -8.86
CA LYS A 273 1.06 -20.37 -9.36
C LYS A 273 2.14 -21.36 -9.79
N ASN A 274 2.19 -22.57 -9.20
CA ASN A 274 3.05 -23.67 -9.64
C ASN A 274 2.67 -24.98 -8.93
N CYS A 275 3.45 -26.04 -9.14
CA CYS A 275 3.47 -27.20 -8.25
C CYS A 275 3.90 -26.77 -6.82
N LEU A 276 3.45 -27.51 -5.80
CA LEU A 276 3.65 -27.13 -4.39
C LEU A 276 5.13 -26.90 -4.03
N LYS A 277 6.04 -27.70 -4.60
CA LYS A 277 7.48 -27.62 -4.35
C LYS A 277 8.11 -26.31 -4.86
N ARG A 278 7.62 -25.77 -5.98
CA ARG A 278 8.14 -24.57 -6.66
C ARG A 278 7.24 -23.35 -6.52
N TYR A 279 6.22 -23.44 -5.66
CA TYR A 279 5.30 -22.34 -5.39
C TYR A 279 6.00 -21.06 -4.89
N PRO A 280 7.01 -21.13 -4.00
CA PRO A 280 7.78 -19.95 -3.57
C PRO A 280 8.42 -19.17 -4.72
N GLU A 281 8.93 -19.86 -5.76
CA GLU A 281 9.58 -19.24 -6.91
C GLU A 281 8.60 -18.38 -7.73
N THR A 282 7.39 -18.89 -7.94
CA THR A 282 6.36 -18.23 -8.78
C THR A 282 5.54 -17.19 -8.03
N THR A 283 5.48 -17.28 -6.71
CA THR A 283 4.92 -16.22 -5.86
C THR A 283 5.91 -15.09 -5.61
N GLY A 284 7.21 -15.30 -5.86
CA GLY A 284 8.27 -14.33 -5.57
C GLY A 284 8.53 -14.15 -4.08
N ILE A 285 8.20 -15.14 -3.24
CA ILE A 285 8.33 -15.11 -1.78
C ILE A 285 9.10 -16.36 -1.33
N HIS A 286 10.34 -16.20 -0.83
CA HIS A 286 11.25 -17.33 -0.55
C HIS A 286 10.69 -18.37 0.45
N ASN A 287 10.07 -17.92 1.53
CA ASN A 287 9.49 -18.80 2.57
C ASN A 287 7.96 -18.77 2.50
N PHE A 288 7.41 -18.93 1.29
CA PHE A 288 5.96 -18.91 1.10
C PHE A 288 5.29 -20.13 1.73
N ASP A 289 4.33 -19.90 2.62
CA ASP A 289 3.48 -20.96 3.16
C ASP A 289 2.38 -21.31 2.17
N VAL A 290 2.42 -22.54 1.65
CA VAL A 290 1.44 -23.05 0.68
C VAL A 290 0.16 -23.57 1.33
N THR A 291 0.12 -23.74 2.65
CA THR A 291 -1.04 -24.32 3.35
C THR A 291 -2.35 -23.58 3.07
N PRO A 292 -2.42 -22.23 3.08
CA PRO A 292 -3.65 -21.52 2.73
C PRO A 292 -4.12 -21.76 1.29
N ILE A 293 -3.19 -21.98 0.36
CA ILE A 293 -3.50 -22.26 -1.05
C ILE A 293 -4.13 -23.65 -1.17
N ILE A 294 -3.55 -24.64 -0.50
CA ILE A 294 -4.08 -26.00 -0.44
C ILE A 294 -5.49 -25.99 0.16
N GLU A 295 -5.70 -25.25 1.25
CA GLU A 295 -7.01 -25.14 1.90
C GLU A 295 -8.07 -24.51 0.98
N SER A 296 -7.73 -23.40 0.31
CA SER A 296 -8.65 -22.75 -0.63
C SER A 296 -8.97 -23.63 -1.84
N ALA A 297 -7.95 -24.30 -2.40
CA ALA A 297 -8.15 -25.20 -3.54
C ALA A 297 -9.02 -26.41 -3.16
N ALA A 298 -8.75 -27.04 -2.01
CA ALA A 298 -9.55 -28.15 -1.51
C ALA A 298 -11.01 -27.75 -1.28
N TYR A 299 -11.24 -26.58 -0.66
CA TYR A 299 -12.59 -26.07 -0.45
C TYR A 299 -13.35 -25.80 -1.76
N LEU A 300 -12.70 -25.23 -2.77
CA LEU A 300 -13.35 -25.03 -4.07
C LEU A 300 -13.66 -26.36 -4.76
N MET A 301 -12.78 -27.37 -4.61
CA MET A 301 -13.01 -28.72 -5.15
C MET A 301 -14.16 -29.48 -4.48
N GLU A 302 -14.70 -29.00 -3.35
CA GLU A 302 -15.96 -29.49 -2.79
C GLU A 302 -17.19 -29.01 -3.58
N ASP A 303 -17.01 -28.17 -4.61
CA ASP A 303 -18.03 -27.68 -5.57
C ASP A 303 -19.21 -26.92 -4.92
N HIS A 304 -18.97 -26.25 -3.78
CA HIS A 304 -19.95 -25.35 -3.12
C HIS A 304 -20.34 -24.15 -3.99
N ILE A 305 -19.48 -23.78 -4.94
CA ILE A 305 -19.64 -22.65 -5.86
C ILE A 305 -18.97 -22.99 -7.20
N PRO A 306 -19.52 -22.58 -8.35
CA PRO A 306 -18.82 -22.71 -9.63
C PRO A 306 -17.43 -22.06 -9.57
N TYR A 307 -16.42 -22.78 -10.04
CA TYR A 307 -15.04 -22.31 -9.99
C TYR A 307 -14.21 -22.76 -11.19
N GLU A 308 -13.08 -22.07 -11.41
CA GLU A 308 -11.99 -22.50 -12.27
C GLU A 308 -10.63 -22.30 -11.61
N PHE A 309 -9.69 -23.21 -11.87
CA PHE A 309 -8.28 -22.97 -11.59
C PHE A 309 -7.57 -22.40 -12.83
N ARG A 310 -6.53 -21.59 -12.60
CA ARG A 310 -5.73 -20.99 -13.69
C ARG A 310 -4.27 -20.98 -13.34
N THR A 311 -3.41 -21.25 -14.32
CA THR A 311 -1.95 -21.12 -14.17
C THR A 311 -1.38 -20.37 -15.36
N THR A 312 -0.70 -19.25 -15.12
CA THR A 312 0.10 -18.56 -16.13
C THR A 312 1.40 -19.30 -16.34
N ILE A 313 1.55 -19.94 -17.50
CA ILE A 313 2.71 -20.73 -17.87
C ILE A 313 3.80 -19.83 -18.42
N VAL A 314 4.93 -19.84 -17.72
CA VAL A 314 6.15 -19.08 -18.01
C VAL A 314 7.29 -20.07 -18.22
N LYS A 315 8.03 -19.95 -19.32
CA LYS A 315 9.06 -20.91 -19.76
C LYS A 315 10.14 -21.17 -18.72
N GLU A 316 10.56 -20.13 -18.00
CA GLU A 316 11.61 -20.21 -16.99
C GLU A 316 11.13 -20.82 -15.66
N LEU A 317 9.81 -20.82 -15.42
CA LEU A 317 9.24 -21.15 -14.11
C LEU A 317 8.43 -22.45 -14.11
N HIS A 318 8.02 -22.94 -15.29
CA HIS A 318 7.14 -24.10 -15.42
C HIS A 318 7.72 -25.11 -16.38
N THR A 319 7.99 -26.32 -15.90
CA THR A 319 8.32 -27.47 -16.75
C THR A 319 7.11 -28.37 -16.94
N LEU A 320 7.21 -29.31 -17.90
CA LEU A 320 6.20 -30.37 -18.09
C LEU A 320 5.93 -31.14 -16.78
N ALA A 321 6.98 -31.47 -16.04
CA ALA A 321 6.87 -32.20 -14.77
C ALA A 321 6.12 -31.37 -13.72
N ASP A 322 6.40 -30.07 -13.62
CA ASP A 322 5.70 -29.19 -12.68
C ASP A 322 4.20 -29.12 -12.98
N VAL A 323 3.86 -28.94 -14.26
CA VAL A 323 2.46 -28.85 -14.70
C VAL A 323 1.72 -30.19 -14.49
N GLN A 324 2.40 -31.32 -14.68
CA GLN A 324 1.86 -32.65 -14.33
C GLN A 324 1.61 -32.81 -12.82
N GLU A 325 2.52 -32.32 -11.97
CA GLU A 325 2.32 -32.34 -10.52
C GLU A 325 1.14 -31.45 -10.08
N ILE A 326 0.91 -30.32 -10.74
CA ILE A 326 -0.31 -29.53 -10.53
C ILE A 326 -1.55 -30.35 -10.89
N GLY A 327 -1.52 -31.04 -12.05
CA GLY A 327 -2.60 -31.93 -12.48
C GLY A 327 -2.92 -33.01 -11.45
N LYS A 328 -1.90 -33.66 -10.89
CA LYS A 328 -2.06 -34.67 -9.82
C LYS A 328 -2.64 -34.09 -8.54
N TRP A 329 -2.18 -32.90 -8.13
CA TRP A 329 -2.66 -32.23 -6.92
C TRP A 329 -4.12 -31.83 -7.05
N LEU A 330 -4.52 -31.26 -8.19
CA LEU A 330 -5.88 -30.78 -8.45
C LEU A 330 -6.73 -31.80 -9.22
N LYS A 331 -6.40 -33.09 -9.07
CA LYS A 331 -7.09 -34.17 -9.78
C LYS A 331 -8.60 -34.08 -9.57
N ASP A 332 -9.35 -34.32 -10.64
CA ASP A 332 -10.83 -34.24 -10.68
C ASP A 332 -11.41 -32.82 -10.52
N ALA A 333 -10.58 -31.77 -10.56
CA ALA A 333 -11.06 -30.39 -10.58
C ALA A 333 -12.00 -30.14 -11.77
N ARG A 334 -13.04 -29.33 -11.54
CA ARG A 334 -14.08 -29.03 -12.52
C ARG A 334 -13.59 -28.36 -13.81
N ALA A 335 -12.64 -27.44 -13.68
CA ALA A 335 -12.08 -26.68 -14.81
C ALA A 335 -10.67 -26.18 -14.47
N TYR A 336 -9.76 -26.30 -15.42
CA TYR A 336 -8.40 -25.79 -15.29
C TYR A 336 -7.92 -25.13 -16.57
N TYR A 337 -7.37 -23.92 -16.47
CA TYR A 337 -6.90 -23.15 -17.62
C TYR A 337 -5.39 -22.93 -17.55
N LEU A 338 -4.66 -23.43 -18.54
CA LEU A 338 -3.26 -23.07 -18.74
C LEU A 338 -3.21 -21.82 -19.62
N GLN A 339 -2.70 -20.74 -19.07
CA GLN A 339 -2.64 -19.44 -19.71
C GLN A 339 -1.22 -19.18 -20.24
N GLY A 340 -1.09 -18.82 -21.51
CA GLY A 340 0.21 -18.39 -22.04
C GLY A 340 0.67 -17.10 -21.37
N PHE A 341 1.92 -17.05 -20.92
CA PHE A 341 2.52 -15.79 -20.47
C PHE A 341 2.57 -14.78 -21.63
N VAL A 342 2.26 -13.51 -21.32
CA VAL A 342 2.42 -12.39 -22.26
C VAL A 342 3.33 -11.37 -21.58
N ASP A 343 4.48 -11.12 -22.20
CA ASP A 343 5.43 -10.11 -21.72
C ASP A 343 4.87 -8.70 -21.92
N SER A 344 5.27 -7.78 -21.04
CA SER A 344 4.87 -6.38 -21.12
C SER A 344 5.79 -5.48 -20.32
N GLU A 345 5.63 -4.17 -20.47
CA GLU A 345 6.41 -3.25 -19.63
C GLU A 345 6.07 -3.34 -18.14
N ARG A 346 4.89 -3.89 -17.81
CA ARG A 346 4.35 -3.97 -16.45
C ARG A 346 4.70 -5.25 -15.70
N VAL A 347 5.51 -6.14 -16.28
CA VAL A 347 5.97 -7.33 -15.55
C VAL A 347 6.99 -6.95 -14.49
N ILE A 348 6.94 -7.62 -13.34
CA ILE A 348 7.87 -7.38 -12.22
C ILE A 348 9.30 -7.76 -12.60
N GLN A 349 9.48 -8.92 -13.23
CA GLN A 349 10.78 -9.41 -13.67
C GLN A 349 10.83 -9.49 -15.19
N LYS A 350 11.83 -8.82 -15.78
CA LYS A 350 12.12 -8.87 -17.22
C LYS A 350 12.85 -10.16 -17.60
N GLY A 351 12.82 -10.50 -18.89
CA GLY A 351 13.52 -11.66 -19.44
C GLY A 351 12.80 -13.00 -19.23
N LEU A 352 11.49 -12.96 -18.98
CA LEU A 352 10.61 -14.13 -18.95
C LEU A 352 10.00 -14.34 -20.34
N HIS A 353 9.70 -15.59 -20.70
CA HIS A 353 9.21 -15.92 -22.04
C HIS A 353 7.99 -16.83 -22.04
N ALA A 354 7.16 -16.67 -23.07
CA ALA A 354 6.07 -17.57 -23.38
C ALA A 354 6.60 -18.87 -24.00
N TYR A 355 5.87 -19.96 -23.80
CA TYR A 355 6.00 -21.14 -24.66
C TYR A 355 5.27 -20.93 -25.99
N ASP A 356 5.70 -21.63 -27.03
CA ASP A 356 4.95 -21.69 -28.28
C ASP A 356 3.65 -22.52 -28.14
N ALA A 357 2.76 -22.38 -29.12
CA ALA A 357 1.46 -23.05 -29.12
C ALA A 357 1.57 -24.59 -29.12
N GLN A 358 2.63 -25.16 -29.71
CA GLN A 358 2.83 -26.61 -29.74
C GLN A 358 3.21 -27.13 -28.34
N THR A 359 4.12 -26.45 -27.66
CA THR A 359 4.55 -26.80 -26.30
C THR A 359 3.40 -26.60 -25.31
N MET A 360 2.61 -25.53 -25.45
CA MET A 360 1.41 -25.34 -24.61
C MET A 360 0.39 -26.48 -24.77
N LYS A 361 0.20 -27.01 -25.99
CA LYS A 361 -0.64 -28.21 -26.21
C LYS A 361 -0.07 -29.45 -25.54
N GLN A 362 1.25 -29.66 -25.58
CA GLN A 362 1.89 -30.78 -24.88
C GLN A 362 1.69 -30.67 -23.35
N LEU A 363 1.80 -29.46 -22.79
CA LEU A 363 1.53 -29.22 -21.38
C LEU A 363 0.06 -29.53 -21.03
N GLN A 364 -0.89 -29.15 -21.89
CA GLN A 364 -2.31 -29.47 -21.72
C GLN A 364 -2.55 -30.99 -21.74
N GLU A 365 -2.04 -31.69 -22.75
CA GLU A 365 -2.17 -33.14 -22.91
C GLU A 365 -1.63 -33.91 -21.70
N ALA A 366 -0.60 -33.39 -21.04
CA ALA A 366 -0.03 -33.98 -19.85
C ALA A 366 -0.91 -33.85 -18.60
N VAL A 367 -1.86 -32.90 -18.58
CA VAL A 367 -2.77 -32.65 -17.45
C VAL A 367 -4.15 -33.28 -17.65
N ILE A 368 -4.61 -33.40 -18.89
CA ILE A 368 -5.92 -34.00 -19.25
C ILE A 368 -6.19 -35.34 -18.52
N PRO A 369 -5.22 -36.26 -18.34
CA PRO A 369 -5.44 -37.50 -17.60
C PRO A 369 -5.85 -37.33 -16.12
N TYR A 370 -5.57 -36.17 -15.52
CA TYR A 370 -5.93 -35.85 -14.13
C TYR A 370 -7.12 -34.89 -14.05
N ILE A 371 -7.23 -33.97 -15.01
CA ILE A 371 -8.27 -32.92 -15.06
C ILE A 371 -8.80 -32.86 -16.49
N ALA A 372 -9.89 -33.59 -16.75
CA ALA A 372 -10.42 -33.78 -18.10
C ALA A 372 -10.78 -32.44 -18.80
N ASN A 373 -11.28 -31.47 -18.04
CA ASN A 373 -11.64 -30.14 -18.56
C ASN A 373 -10.48 -29.14 -18.44
N THR A 374 -9.29 -29.54 -18.89
CA THR A 374 -8.14 -28.63 -19.01
C THR A 374 -8.15 -27.93 -20.36
N GLN A 375 -8.10 -26.60 -20.38
CA GLN A 375 -8.15 -25.78 -21.60
C GLN A 375 -6.97 -24.81 -21.67
N LEU A 376 -6.62 -24.38 -22.89
CA LEU A 376 -5.62 -23.34 -23.13
C LEU A 376 -6.31 -21.97 -23.29
N ARG A 377 -5.70 -20.91 -22.77
CA ARG A 377 -6.19 -19.52 -22.92
C ARG A 377 -5.03 -18.58 -23.25
N GLY A 378 -5.25 -17.66 -24.20
CA GLY A 378 -4.23 -16.68 -24.61
C GLY A 378 -3.10 -17.27 -25.47
N LEU A 379 -3.46 -18.10 -26.46
CA LEU A 379 -2.56 -18.60 -27.51
C LEU A 379 -2.65 -17.79 -28.80
#